data_AF-A0A831XPH8-F1
#
_entry.id   AF-A0A831XPH8-F1
#
_cell.length_a   1.000
_cell.length_b   1.000
_cell.length_c   1.000
_cell.angle_alpha   90.00
_cell.angle_beta   90.00
_cell.angle_gamma   90.00
#
_symmetry.space_group_name_H-M   'P 1'
#
loop_
_entity.id
_entity.type
_entity.pdbx_description
1 polymer ?
#
loop_
_entity_poly.entity_id
_entity_poly.type
_entity_poly.pdbx_seq_one_letter_code
_entity_poly.pdbx_strand_id
1 'polypeptide(L)'
;MSQITIDELVHKAEAIVADCFSQAALSAGSTGRTQLSNAIDAINQSGSVAVFCNWLRYQMSREDFWRTPGKNGSFAEQIYKYAQDLLRRDAENAVAHLTNFLGFARRALVALRYLEQIPPQLREVRNE
;
A
#
# COMPACT_ATOMS: atom_id res chain seq x y z
N MET A 1 -17.11 -9.59 15.35
CA MET A 1 -16.23 -9.04 14.28
C MET A 1 -15.09 -8.31 14.97
N SER A 2 -13.83 -8.56 14.61
CA SER A 2 -12.68 -7.92 15.25
C SER A 2 -12.57 -6.45 14.82
N GLN A 3 -12.44 -5.56 15.80
CA GLN A 3 -12.23 -4.14 15.58
C GLN A 3 -10.95 -3.92 14.75
N ILE A 4 -11.05 -3.12 13.69
CA ILE A 4 -9.89 -2.70 12.91
C ILE A 4 -9.12 -1.66 13.71
N THR A 5 -7.83 -1.89 13.92
CA THR A 5 -6.94 -0.99 14.67
C THR A 5 -5.96 -0.32 13.73
N ILE A 6 -5.42 0.83 14.13
CA ILE A 6 -4.35 1.51 13.37
C ILE A 6 -3.14 0.60 13.19
N ASP A 7 -2.76 -0.15 14.22
CA ASP A 7 -1.64 -1.09 14.19
C ASP A 7 -1.83 -2.18 13.13
N GLU A 8 -3.06 -2.71 12.99
CA GLU A 8 -3.39 -3.65 11.92
C GLU A 8 -3.19 -3.03 10.53
N LEU A 9 -3.65 -1.79 10.34
CA LEU A 9 -3.52 -1.08 9.05
C LEU A 9 -2.05 -0.85 8.69
N VAL A 10 -1.21 -0.49 9.68
CA VAL A 10 0.24 -0.32 9.52
C VAL A 10 0.88 -1.63 9.08
N HIS A 11 0.70 -2.70 9.87
CA HIS A 11 1.31 -4.00 9.58
C HIS A 11 0.86 -4.55 8.24
N LYS A 12 -0.42 -4.38 7.88
CA LYS A 12 -0.92 -4.83 6.57
C LYS A 12 -0.31 -4.05 5.43
N ALA A 13 -0.16 -2.74 5.57
CA ALA A 13 0.46 -1.89 4.56
C ALA A 13 1.94 -2.25 4.35
N GLU A 14 2.69 -2.44 5.43
CA GLU A 14 4.10 -2.85 5.38
C GLU A 14 4.26 -4.23 4.74
N ALA A 15 3.42 -5.19 5.12
CA ALA A 15 3.47 -6.54 4.57
C ALA A 15 3.23 -6.57 3.04
N ILE A 16 2.21 -5.84 2.55
CA ILE A 16 1.92 -5.77 1.11
C ILE A 16 3.06 -5.06 0.36
N VAL A 17 3.58 -3.96 0.92
CA VAL A 17 4.68 -3.22 0.30
C VAL A 17 5.96 -4.06 0.26
N ALA A 18 6.31 -4.76 1.34
CA ALA A 18 7.47 -5.64 1.38
C ALA A 18 7.35 -6.81 0.39
N ASP A 19 6.15 -7.39 0.25
CA ASP A 19 5.91 -8.50 -0.68
C ASP A 19 6.14 -8.09 -2.15
N CYS A 20 5.71 -6.89 -2.54
CA CYS A 20 5.81 -6.42 -3.93
C CYS A 20 7.12 -5.68 -4.25
N PHE A 21 7.74 -4.99 -3.28
CA PHE A 21 8.83 -4.04 -3.56
C PHE A 21 10.18 -4.39 -2.92
N SER A 22 10.32 -5.52 -2.22
CA SER A 22 11.56 -5.91 -1.52
C SER A 22 12.82 -6.04 -2.39
N GLN A 23 12.69 -6.17 -3.72
CA GLN A 23 13.83 -6.25 -4.65
C GLN A 23 13.82 -5.18 -5.75
N ALA A 24 12.75 -4.37 -5.84
CA ALA A 24 12.50 -3.44 -6.95
C ALA A 24 12.45 -1.97 -6.51
N ALA A 25 12.81 -1.65 -5.26
CA ALA A 25 12.55 -0.33 -4.68
C ALA A 25 13.36 0.82 -5.31
N LEU A 26 14.42 0.52 -6.08
CA LEU A 26 15.22 1.52 -6.78
C LEU A 26 14.48 2.25 -7.92
N SER A 27 13.55 1.60 -8.64
CA SER A 27 12.89 2.20 -9.83
C SER A 27 11.54 2.86 -9.54
N ALA A 28 10.92 2.59 -8.39
CA ALA A 28 9.57 3.04 -8.06
C ALA A 28 9.50 4.39 -7.28
N GLY A 29 10.63 5.03 -7.00
CA GLY A 29 10.72 6.04 -5.93
C GLY A 29 9.86 7.31 -6.07
N SER A 30 9.86 7.98 -7.22
CA SER A 30 9.03 9.17 -7.46
C SER A 30 7.63 8.78 -7.93
N THR A 31 7.56 7.86 -8.89
CA THR A 31 6.31 7.36 -9.49
C THR A 31 5.40 6.72 -8.44
N GLY A 32 5.91 5.84 -7.58
CA GLY A 32 5.12 5.15 -6.56
C GLY A 32 4.56 6.08 -5.48
N ARG A 33 5.29 7.12 -5.10
CA ARG A 33 4.79 8.17 -4.19
C ARG A 33 3.60 8.91 -4.79
N THR A 34 3.71 9.30 -6.05
CA THR A 34 2.64 9.99 -6.78
C THR A 34 1.43 9.07 -6.96
N GLN A 35 1.65 7.82 -7.34
CA GLN A 35 0.57 6.84 -7.52
C GLN A 35 -0.22 6.59 -6.22
N LEU A 36 0.46 6.43 -5.08
CA LEU A 36 -0.22 6.28 -3.80
C LEU A 36 -0.90 7.57 -3.32
N SER A 37 -0.34 8.74 -3.62
CA SER A 37 -1.04 10.02 -3.40
C SER A 37 -2.33 10.11 -4.23
N ASN A 38 -2.28 9.76 -5.52
CA ASN A 38 -3.47 9.72 -6.37
C ASN A 38 -4.51 8.71 -5.87
N ALA A 39 -4.07 7.58 -5.29
CA ALA A 39 -4.98 6.59 -4.70
C ALA A 39 -5.70 7.14 -3.45
N ILE A 40 -4.99 7.88 -2.60
CA ILE A 40 -5.56 8.58 -1.43
C ILE A 40 -6.58 9.63 -1.91
N ASP A 41 -6.24 10.41 -2.93
CA ASP A 41 -7.16 11.41 -3.50
C ASP A 41 -8.41 10.73 -4.09
N ALA A 42 -8.25 9.61 -4.80
CA ALA A 42 -9.35 8.87 -5.40
C ALA A 42 -10.35 8.33 -4.36
N ILE A 43 -9.86 7.76 -3.24
CA ILE A 43 -10.77 7.29 -2.17
C ILE A 43 -11.43 8.45 -1.44
N ASN A 44 -10.70 9.53 -1.16
CA ASN A 44 -11.24 10.70 -0.45
C ASN A 44 -12.27 11.46 -1.28
N GLN A 45 -12.03 11.65 -2.58
CA GLN A 45 -12.96 12.36 -3.47
C GLN A 45 -14.22 11.53 -3.76
N SER A 46 -14.07 10.21 -3.90
CA SER A 46 -15.22 9.35 -4.20
C SER A 46 -16.06 9.02 -2.98
N GLY A 47 -15.46 8.99 -1.78
CA GLY A 47 -16.12 8.53 -0.55
C GLY A 47 -16.65 7.09 -0.66
N SER A 48 -16.12 6.29 -1.59
CA SER A 48 -16.68 4.98 -1.93
C SER A 48 -15.60 3.97 -2.27
N VAL A 49 -15.53 2.91 -1.47
CA VAL A 49 -14.62 1.78 -1.70
C VAL A 49 -14.88 1.13 -3.05
N ALA A 50 -16.15 1.03 -3.48
CA ALA A 50 -16.50 0.46 -4.78
C ALA A 50 -15.95 1.29 -5.95
N VAL A 51 -16.08 2.62 -5.88
CA VAL A 51 -15.54 3.53 -6.90
C VAL A 51 -14.01 3.50 -6.90
N PHE A 52 -13.39 3.50 -5.72
CA PHE A 52 -11.94 3.32 -5.59
C PHE A 52 -11.46 2.01 -6.23
N CYS A 53 -12.15 0.89 -5.99
CA CYS A 53 -11.79 -0.39 -6.60
C CYS A 53 -11.89 -0.37 -8.13
N ASN A 54 -12.90 0.32 -8.69
CA ASN A 54 -12.99 0.53 -10.14
C ASN A 54 -11.84 1.39 -10.66
N TRP A 55 -11.51 2.47 -9.96
CA TRP A 55 -10.35 3.31 -10.27
C TRP A 55 -9.05 2.49 -10.24
N LEU A 56 -8.85 1.66 -9.22
CA LEU A 56 -7.66 0.82 -9.07
C LEU A 56 -7.52 -0.17 -10.22
N ARG A 57 -8.62 -0.83 -10.64
CA ARG A 57 -8.61 -1.70 -11.84
C ARG A 57 -8.26 -0.93 -13.11
N TYR A 58 -8.74 0.30 -13.26
CA TYR A 58 -8.37 1.15 -14.38
C TYR A 58 -6.88 1.53 -14.33
N GLN A 59 -6.33 1.83 -13.15
CA GLN A 59 -4.91 2.12 -13.02
C GLN A 59 -4.03 0.91 -13.34
N MET A 60 -4.48 -0.31 -13.01
CA MET A 60 -3.77 -1.54 -13.38
C MET A 60 -3.60 -1.73 -14.89
N SER A 61 -4.42 -1.11 -15.74
CA SER A 61 -4.22 -1.15 -17.19
C SER A 61 -3.20 -0.12 -17.68
N ARG A 62 -3.00 0.97 -16.91
CA ARG A 62 -2.22 2.14 -17.33
C ARG A 62 -0.81 2.20 -16.79
N GLU A 63 -0.60 1.78 -15.56
CA GLU A 63 0.65 2.03 -14.83
C GLU A 63 1.25 0.72 -14.32
N ASP A 64 2.51 0.45 -14.67
CA ASP A 64 3.22 -0.75 -14.24
C ASP A 64 3.38 -0.85 -12.72
N PHE A 65 3.41 0.29 -12.03
CA PHE A 65 3.49 0.35 -10.57
C PHE A 65 2.46 -0.54 -9.88
N TRP A 66 1.21 -0.51 -10.33
CA TRP A 66 0.12 -1.30 -9.76
C TRP A 66 0.21 -2.79 -10.08
N ARG A 67 0.89 -3.14 -11.17
CA ARG A 67 1.14 -4.50 -11.63
C ARG A 67 2.38 -5.13 -10.98
N THR A 68 3.10 -4.40 -10.12
CA THR A 68 4.29 -4.91 -9.45
C THR A 68 3.97 -6.23 -8.73
N PRO A 69 4.62 -7.35 -9.09
CA PRO A 69 4.27 -8.66 -8.58
C PRO A 69 4.78 -8.85 -7.15
N GLY A 70 3.96 -9.47 -6.31
CA GLY A 70 4.36 -10.07 -5.03
C GLY A 70 3.93 -11.54 -4.97
N LYS A 71 4.27 -12.25 -3.88
CA LYS A 71 3.91 -13.66 -3.70
C LYS A 71 2.40 -13.86 -3.63
N ASN A 72 1.65 -12.87 -3.16
CA ASN A 72 0.19 -12.95 -2.96
C ASN A 72 -0.64 -12.31 -4.10
N GLY A 73 0.02 -12.01 -5.22
CA GLY A 73 -0.53 -11.27 -6.36
C GLY A 73 0.15 -9.92 -6.54
N SER A 74 -0.28 -9.19 -7.55
CA SER A 74 0.19 -7.82 -7.80
C SER A 74 -0.22 -6.86 -6.68
N PHE A 75 0.49 -5.74 -6.58
CA PHE A 75 0.25 -4.72 -5.57
C PHE A 75 -1.22 -4.27 -5.53
N ALA A 76 -1.81 -3.99 -6.70
CA ALA A 76 -3.22 -3.61 -6.78
C ALA A 76 -4.20 -4.73 -6.41
N GLU A 77 -3.92 -6.00 -6.75
CA GLU A 77 -4.78 -7.12 -6.34
C GLU A 77 -4.80 -7.29 -4.81
N GLN A 78 -3.66 -7.11 -4.16
CA GLN A 78 -3.56 -7.18 -2.71
C GLN A 78 -4.32 -6.03 -2.03
N ILE A 79 -4.17 -4.80 -2.54
CA ILE A 79 -4.95 -3.64 -2.07
C ILE A 79 -6.45 -3.84 -2.30
N TYR A 80 -6.84 -4.35 -3.47
CA TYR A 80 -8.23 -4.64 -3.79
C TYR A 80 -8.84 -5.62 -2.78
N LYS A 81 -8.16 -6.74 -2.53
CA LYS A 81 -8.61 -7.75 -1.56
C LYS A 81 -8.77 -7.14 -0.17
N TYR A 82 -7.82 -6.30 0.26
CA TYR A 82 -7.89 -5.68 1.58
C TYR A 82 -9.00 -4.63 1.68
N ALA A 83 -9.21 -3.82 0.64
CA ALA A 83 -10.30 -2.86 0.57
C ALA A 83 -11.67 -3.54 0.70
N GLN A 84 -11.85 -4.70 0.05
CA GLN A 84 -13.06 -5.51 0.19
C GLN A 84 -13.20 -6.09 1.61
N ASP A 85 -12.11 -6.51 2.24
CA ASP A 85 -12.15 -6.99 3.63
C ASP A 85 -12.53 -5.88 4.62
N LEU A 86 -11.97 -4.67 4.46
CA LEU A 86 -12.32 -3.50 5.26
C LEU A 86 -13.82 -3.17 5.13
N LEU A 87 -14.33 -3.15 3.90
CA LEU A 87 -15.76 -2.92 3.63
C LEU A 87 -16.66 -3.99 4.27
N ARG A 88 -16.23 -5.26 4.24
CA ARG A 88 -16.98 -6.37 4.85
C ARG A 88 -16.96 -6.32 6.38
N ARG A 89 -15.86 -5.84 6.97
CA ARG A 89 -15.66 -5.83 8.43
C ARG A 89 -16.26 -4.61 9.11
N ASP A 90 -16.20 -3.46 8.46
CA ASP A 90 -16.62 -2.17 9.02
C ASP A 90 -16.99 -1.21 7.88
N ALA A 91 -18.17 -1.42 7.29
CA ALA A 91 -18.62 -0.68 6.13
C ALA A 91 -18.73 0.84 6.39
N GLU A 92 -19.09 1.22 7.61
CA GLU A 92 -19.26 2.62 8.03
C GLU A 92 -17.93 3.38 7.98
N ASN A 93 -16.84 2.74 8.42
CA ASN A 93 -15.53 3.38 8.49
C ASN A 93 -14.56 2.92 7.39
N ALA A 94 -14.99 2.09 6.45
CA ALA A 94 -14.12 1.47 5.44
C ALA A 94 -13.33 2.50 4.61
N VAL A 95 -13.93 3.64 4.30
CA VAL A 95 -13.26 4.76 3.59
C VAL A 95 -12.11 5.32 4.42
N ALA A 96 -12.34 5.58 5.71
CA ALA A 96 -11.33 6.11 6.61
C ALA A 96 -10.20 5.09 6.83
N HIS A 97 -10.54 3.82 7.05
CA HIS A 97 -9.56 2.74 7.19
C HIS A 97 -8.70 2.57 5.94
N LEU A 98 -9.32 2.57 4.76
CA LEU A 98 -8.60 2.45 3.50
C LEU A 98 -7.69 3.65 3.24
N THR A 99 -8.15 4.87 3.56
CA THR A 99 -7.34 6.09 3.46
C THR A 99 -6.11 6.02 4.36
N ASN A 100 -6.29 5.61 5.62
CA ASN A 100 -5.20 5.43 6.57
C ASN A 100 -4.21 4.37 6.09
N PHE A 101 -4.72 3.21 5.66
CA PHE A 101 -3.91 2.13 5.08
C PHE A 101 -3.07 2.61 3.89
N LEU A 102 -3.65 3.33 2.93
CA LEU A 102 -2.91 3.87 1.78
C LEU A 102 -1.84 4.87 2.22
N GLY A 103 -2.13 5.69 3.23
CA GLY A 103 -1.16 6.58 3.86
C GLY A 103 0.03 5.82 4.50
N PHE A 104 -0.23 4.71 5.18
CA PHE A 104 0.81 3.83 5.70
C PHE A 104 1.60 3.14 4.58
N ALA A 105 0.93 2.64 3.54
CA ALA A 105 1.60 2.01 2.40
C ALA A 105 2.55 2.99 1.70
N ARG A 106 2.14 4.25 1.57
CA ARG A 106 3.01 5.32 1.04
C ARG A 106 4.24 5.54 1.89
N ARG A 107 4.10 5.56 3.22
CA ARG A 107 5.23 5.69 4.14
C ARG A 107 6.16 4.49 4.09
N ALA A 108 5.61 3.27 4.08
CA ALA A 108 6.37 2.03 3.98
C ALA A 108 7.20 1.97 2.68
N LEU A 109 6.60 2.37 1.55
CA LEU A 109 7.30 2.39 0.26
C LEU A 109 8.46 3.39 0.27
N VAL A 110 8.28 4.56 0.90
CA VAL A 110 9.35 5.55 1.07
C VAL A 110 10.45 5.02 2.00
N ALA A 111 10.10 4.32 3.08
CA ALA A 111 11.05 3.76 4.02
C ALA A 111 11.94 2.70 3.38
N LEU A 112 11.38 1.78 2.58
CA LEU A 112 12.16 0.78 1.84
C LEU A 112 13.27 1.41 0.99
N ARG A 113 12.95 2.50 0.27
CA ARG A 113 13.94 3.24 -0.53
C ARG A 113 15.10 3.76 0.31
N TYR A 114 14.84 4.29 1.50
CA TYR A 114 15.90 4.80 2.37
C TYR A 114 16.74 3.66 2.97
N LEU A 115 16.12 2.54 3.35
CA LEU A 115 16.83 1.37 3.86
C LEU A 115 17.80 0.79 2.81
N GLU A 116 17.45 0.81 1.53
CA GLU A 116 18.35 0.42 0.43
C GLU A 116 19.54 1.35 0.25
N GLN A 117 19.42 2.62 0.64
CA GLN A 117 20.52 3.59 0.57
C GLN A 117 21.49 3.49 1.75
N ILE A 118 21.15 2.74 2.80
CA ILE A 118 22.04 2.50 3.94
C ILE A 118 23.15 1.55 3.48
N PRO A 119 24.44 1.96 3.55
CA PRO A 119 25.57 1.09 3.26
C PRO A 119 25.47 -0.21 4.06
N PRO A 120 25.79 -1.38 3.46
CA PRO A 120 25.73 -2.67 4.16
C PRO A 120 26.45 -2.68 5.51
N GLN A 121 27.53 -1.92 5.63
CA GLN A 121 28.37 -1.78 6.83
C GLN A 121 27.64 -1.16 8.04
N LEU A 122 26.52 -0.47 7.82
CA LEU A 122 25.70 0.12 8.88
C LEU A 122 24.47 -0.73 9.25
N ARG A 123 24.19 -1.82 8.52
CA ARG A 123 23.04 -2.70 8.79
C ARG A 123 23.30 -3.70 9.92
N GLU A 124 24.57 -4.01 10.22
CA GLU A 124 24.96 -5.01 11.23
C GLU A 124 24.89 -4.49 12.69
N VAL A 125 24.79 -3.18 12.90
CA VAL A 125 24.85 -2.55 14.24
C VAL A 125 23.52 -2.67 15.03
N ARG A 126 22.54 -3.43 14.53
CA ARG A 126 21.17 -3.47 15.11
C ARG A 126 20.76 -4.83 15.69
N ASN A 127 21.74 -5.66 16.04
CA ASN A 127 21.55 -6.89 16.81
C ASN A 127 22.38 -6.84 18.10
N GLU A 128 22.13 -5.85 18.96
CA GLU A 128 22.51 -5.85 20.37
C GLU A 128 21.34 -5.35 21.22
#